data_AF-A0A2A4XCS4-F1
#
_entry.id   AF-A0A2A4XCS4-F1
#
_cell.length_a   1.000
_cell.length_b   1.000
_cell.length_c   1.000
_cell.angle_alpha   90.00
_cell.angle_beta   90.00
_cell.angle_gamma   90.00
#
_symmetry.space_group_name_H-M   'P 1'
#
loop_
_entity.id
_entity.type
_entity.pdbx_description
1 polymer ?
#
loop_
_entity_poly.entity_id
_entity_poly.type
_entity_poly.pdbx_seq_one_letter_code
_entity_poly.pdbx_strand_id
1 'polypeptide(L)' 'MLDAIQFSTWAEFFDMGGYGFNVWSVYALFAIFVAINLIFPWRKKQKIIRQLKRRMTLDAEIQSEDDSSGD' A
#
# COMPACT_ATOMS: atom_id res chain seq x y z
N MET A 1 -20.35 37.75 -8.60
CA MET A 1 -18.94 37.87 -8.14
C MET A 1 -18.38 36.56 -7.58
N LEU A 2 -18.89 35.38 -8.01
CA LEU A 2 -18.35 34.07 -7.62
C LEU A 2 -17.86 33.24 -8.82
N ASP A 3 -17.94 33.77 -10.04
CA ASP A 3 -17.62 33.05 -11.28
C ASP A 3 -16.13 32.76 -11.50
N ALA A 4 -15.25 33.22 -10.60
CA ALA A 4 -13.80 33.13 -10.75
C ALA A 4 -13.17 31.87 -10.11
N ILE A 5 -13.93 31.08 -9.34
CA ILE A 5 -13.44 29.84 -8.70
C ILE A 5 -14.05 28.60 -9.36
N GLN A 6 -14.40 28.70 -10.65
CA GLN A 6 -14.86 27.55 -11.42
C GLN A 6 -13.78 27.16 -12.43
N PHE A 7 -13.44 25.87 -12.45
CA PHE A 7 -12.60 25.30 -13.49
C PHE A 7 -13.51 24.77 -14.58
N SER A 8 -13.30 25.25 -15.81
CA SER A 8 -14.09 24.83 -16.97
C SER A 8 -13.52 23.56 -17.62
N THR A 9 -12.25 23.24 -17.37
CA THR A 9 -11.56 22.07 -17.93
C THR A 9 -10.58 21.43 -16.95
N TRP A 10 -10.23 20.17 -17.19
CA TRP A 10 -9.19 19.46 -16.42
C TRP A 10 -7.83 20.15 -16.48
N ALA A 11 -7.47 20.72 -17.63
CA ALA A 11 -6.20 21.44 -17.78
C ALA A 11 -6.14 22.69 -16.88
N GLU A 12 -7.23 23.46 -16.82
CA GLU A 12 -7.34 24.64 -15.96
C GLU A 12 -7.27 24.30 -14.47
N PHE A 13 -7.84 23.16 -14.08
CA PHE A 13 -7.72 22.64 -12.72
C PHE A 13 -6.28 22.27 -12.35
N PHE A 14 -5.52 21.68 -13.27
CA PHE A 14 -4.11 21.36 -13.01
C PHE A 14 -3.21 22.59 -13.06
N ASP A 15 -3.50 23.56 -13.92
CA ASP A 15 -2.71 24.77 -14.06
C ASP A 15 -2.99 25.80 -12.95
N MET A 16 -4.22 25.82 -12.39
CA MET A 16 -4.66 26.75 -11.32
C MET A 16 -4.20 28.20 -11.57
N GLY A 17 -4.34 28.68 -12.81
CA GLY A 17 -3.90 30.03 -13.19
C GLY A 17 -2.39 30.27 -13.04
N GLY A 18 -1.57 29.25 -13.26
CA GLY A 18 -0.11 29.28 -13.14
C GLY A 18 0.45 28.86 -11.78
N TYR A 19 -0.39 28.57 -10.79
CA TYR A 19 0.04 28.12 -9.45
C TYR A 19 0.02 26.59 -9.27
N GLY A 20 -0.50 25.86 -10.25
CA GLY A 20 -0.68 24.42 -10.20
C GLY A 20 0.60 23.66 -9.85
N PHE A 21 1.73 24.07 -10.43
CA PHE A 21 3.02 23.41 -10.18
C PHE A 21 3.39 23.37 -8.69
N ASN A 22 3.22 24.48 -7.97
CA ASN A 22 3.58 24.57 -6.54
C ASN A 22 2.65 23.69 -5.69
N VAL A 23 1.36 23.74 -5.98
CA VAL A 23 0.33 23.01 -5.25
C VAL A 23 0.52 21.51 -5.45
N TRP A 24 0.59 21.07 -6.71
CA TRP A 24 0.74 19.65 -7.06
C TRP A 24 2.09 19.07 -6.62
N SER A 25 3.17 19.87 -6.56
CA SER A 25 4.47 19.38 -6.05
C SER A 25 4.40 18.95 -4.60
N VAL A 26 3.73 19.72 -3.73
CA VAL A 26 3.55 19.36 -2.31
C VAL A 26 2.65 18.13 -2.17
N TYR A 27 1.56 18.06 -2.94
CA TYR A 27 0.70 16.88 -2.95
C TYR A 27 1.40 15.63 -3.49
N ALA A 28 2.23 15.75 -4.52
CA ALA A 28 3.01 14.65 -5.05
C ALA A 28 4.01 14.14 -4.01
N LEU A 29 4.70 15.04 -3.32
CA LEU A 29 5.61 14.68 -2.24
C LEU A 29 4.86 13.96 -1.10
N PHE A 30 3.73 14.51 -0.67
CA PHE A 30 2.88 13.88 0.33
C PHE A 30 2.39 12.48 -0.11
N ALA A 31 1.93 12.34 -1.35
CA ALA A 31 1.48 11.07 -1.91
C ALA A 31 2.61 10.03 -1.92
N ILE A 32 3.86 10.45 -2.21
CA ILE A 32 5.04 9.59 -2.14
C ILE A 32 5.27 9.11 -0.69
N PHE A 33 5.22 10.01 0.30
CA PHE A 33 5.36 9.63 1.70
C PHE A 33 4.31 8.62 2.14
N VAL A 34 3.03 8.87 1.80
CA VAL A 34 1.91 7.97 2.10
C VAL A 34 2.10 6.63 1.40
N ALA A 35 2.46 6.63 0.11
CA ALA A 35 2.67 5.42 -0.67
C ALA A 35 3.79 4.56 -0.05
N ILE A 36 4.94 5.16 0.27
CA ILE A 36 6.05 4.45 0.92
C ILE A 36 5.58 3.85 2.25
N ASN A 37 4.86 4.64 3.07
CA ASN A 37 4.36 4.21 4.36
C ASN A 37 3.33 3.08 4.26
N LEU A 38 2.54 3.02 3.18
CA LEU A 38 1.53 1.98 2.96
C LEU A 38 2.10 0.71 2.28
N ILE A 39 3.02 0.87 1.34
CA ILE A 39 3.61 -0.24 0.57
C ILE A 39 4.54 -1.07 1.43
N PHE A 40 5.32 -0.43 2.31
CA PHE A 40 6.27 -1.13 3.19
C PHE A 40 5.61 -2.15 4.15
N PRO A 41 4.55 -1.81 4.91
CA PRO A 41 3.86 -2.78 5.76
C PRO A 41 3.16 -3.85 4.94
N TRP A 42 2.65 -3.53 3.75
CA TRP A 42 2.02 -4.52 2.88
C TRP A 42 3.01 -5.60 2.44
N ARG A 43 4.22 -5.22 2.04
CA ARG A 43 5.29 -6.18 1.71
C ARG A 43 5.76 -7.01 2.92
N LYS A 44 5.82 -6.40 4.11
CA LYS A 44 6.20 -7.12 5.34
C LYS A 44 5.16 -8.18 5.74
N LYS A 45 3.87 -7.86 5.66
CA LYS A 45 2.78 -8.79 5.96
C LYS A 45 2.83 -10.02 5.05
N GLN A 46 3.06 -9.83 3.76
CA GLN A 46 3.19 -10.92 2.79
C GLN A 46 4.34 -11.89 3.15
N LYS A 47 5.49 -11.36 3.61
CA LYS A 47 6.62 -12.20 4.03
C LYS A 47 6.28 -13.04 5.27
N ILE A 48 5.62 -12.43 6.26
CA ILE A 48 5.23 -13.10 7.50
C ILE A 48 4.21 -14.21 7.21
N ILE A 49 3.15 -13.93 6.45
CA ILE A 49 2.13 -14.93 6.11
C ILE A 49 2.75 -16.12 5.36
N ARG A 50 3.67 -15.86 4.42
CA ARG A 50 4.37 -16.93 3.70
C ARG A 50 5.22 -17.80 4.63
N GLN A 51 5.86 -17.21 5.63
CA GLN A 51 6.63 -17.94 6.62
C GLN A 51 5.74 -18.76 7.57
N LEU A 52 4.59 -18.23 7.99
CA LEU A 52 3.62 -18.98 8.81
C LEU A 52 3.07 -20.20 8.05
N LYS A 53 2.72 -20.04 6.77
CA LYS A 53 2.20 -21.15 5.96
C LYS A 53 3.18 -22.32 5.87
N ARG A 54 4.49 -22.03 5.75
CA ARG A 54 5.52 -23.08 5.68
C ARG A 54 5.70 -23.83 7.00
N ARG A 55 5.50 -23.15 8.13
CA ARG A 55 5.59 -23.79 9.46
C ARG A 55 4.41 -24.72 9.69
N MET A 56 3.19 -24.25 9.41
CA MET A 56 1.98 -25.08 9.54
C MET A 56 2.04 -26.39 8.76
N THR A 57 2.64 -26.40 7.56
CA THR A 57 2.81 -27.64 6.79
C THR A 57 3.83 -28.60 7.39
N LEU A 58 4.91 -28.09 8.00
CA LEU A 58 5.94 -28.94 8.62
C LEU A 58 5.45 -29.51 9.94
N ASP A 59 4.77 -28.70 10.76
CA ASP A 59 4.23 -29.13 12.05
C ASP A 59 3.15 -30.22 11.87
N ALA A 60 2.36 -30.14 10.79
CA ALA A 60 1.36 -31.16 10.46
C ALA A 60 1.97 -32.52 10.07
N GLU A 61 3.13 -32.53 9.40
CA GLU A 61 3.82 -33.77 9.03
C GLU A 61 4.47 -34.43 10.25
N ILE A 62 5.14 -33.64 11.10
CA ILE A 62 5.76 -34.12 12.33
C ILE A 62 4.71 -34.71 13.29
N GLN A 63 3.53 -34.09 13.39
CA GLN A 63 2.44 -34.62 14.21
C GLN A 63 1.93 -35.98 13.70
N SER A 64 1.90 -36.21 12.40
CA SER A 64 1.46 -37.50 11.83
C SER A 64 2.46 -38.64 12.00
N GLU A 65 3.76 -38.33 12.07
CA GLU A 65 4.81 -39.32 12.37
C GLU A 65 4.83 -39.73 13.84
N ASP A 66 4.54 -38.81 14.77
CA ASP A 66 4.48 -39.08 16.21
C ASP A 66 3.23 -39.94 16.56
N ASP A 67 2.07 -39.65 15.95
CA ASP A 67 0.84 -40.43 16.13
C ASP A 67 0.93 -41.86 15.55
N SER A 68 1.74 -42.10 14.51
CA SER A 68 1.93 -43.43 13.91
C SER A 68 3.00 -44.29 14.60
N SER A 69 3.86 -43.69 15.43
CA SER A 69 4.96 -44.40 16.11
C SER A 69 4.60 -44.77 17.57
N GLY A 70 3.46 -44.30 18.06
CA GLY A 70 2.95 -44.51 19.42
C GLY A 70 1.89 -45.61 19.57
N ASP A 71 1.52 -46.31 18.48
CA ASP A 71 0.66 -47.52 18.47
C ASP A 71 1.52 -48.79 18.27
#